data_AF-J5X2T9-F1
#
_entry.id   AF-J5X2T9-F1
#
_cell.length_a   1.000
_cell.length_b   1.000
_cell.length_c   1.000
_cell.angle_alpha   90.00
_cell.angle_beta   90.00
_cell.angle_gamma   90.00
#
_symmetry.space_group_name_H-M   'P 1'
#
loop_
_entity.id
_entity.type
_entity.pdbx_description
1 polymer ?
#
loop_
_entity_poly.entity_id
_entity_poly.type
_entity_poly.pdbx_seq_one_letter_code
_entity_poly.pdbx_strand_id
1 'polypeptide(L)'
;MDSAKEIARGMLEAINIDGSGFWGAIGKGFISFPVSLAYLGYDFIDAEHRRDNLDDKFRLARLVKKGVFNHQVIEQIIKTSLEDFVSRIHVEKISSIVKNVSGSFMGKMAFTELTGVKLGDTIASRGVSAFFAGSLAGLLLSVGAETSRAIYTSRDLEDRNPVLHNKLQRLGDLDLLYFIVEDIVKPFEIACEVGDRNPAEFDKVCEYFFGGL
;
A
#
# COMPACT_ATOMS: atom_id res chain seq x y z
N MET A 1 11.29 15.73 -17.50
CA MET A 1 9.85 16.02 -17.37
C MET A 1 9.01 14.74 -17.29
N ASP A 2 9.63 13.56 -17.43
CA ASP A 2 8.95 12.26 -17.42
C ASP A 2 8.69 11.72 -15.99
N SER A 3 9.47 12.11 -14.98
CA SER A 3 9.36 11.56 -13.62
C SER A 3 7.99 11.82 -12.95
N ALA A 4 7.47 13.06 -12.99
CA ALA A 4 6.18 13.36 -12.37
C ALA A 4 4.99 12.62 -13.03
N LYS A 5 5.04 12.47 -14.36
CA LYS A 5 4.00 11.78 -15.13
C LYS A 5 4.07 10.26 -14.93
N GLU A 6 5.27 9.71 -14.78
CA GLU A 6 5.49 8.29 -14.49
C GLU A 6 4.98 7.91 -13.10
N ILE A 7 5.27 8.74 -12.08
CA ILE A 7 4.74 8.55 -10.72
C ILE A 7 3.21 8.60 -10.72
N ALA A 8 2.62 9.60 -11.39
CA ALA A 8 1.17 9.73 -11.50
C ALA A 8 0.51 8.54 -12.24
N ARG A 9 1.19 8.00 -13.27
CA ARG A 9 0.74 6.78 -13.94
C ARG A 9 0.78 5.59 -12.98
N GLY A 10 1.85 5.41 -12.21
CA GLY A 10 1.95 4.35 -11.20
C GLY A 10 0.84 4.45 -10.15
N MET A 11 0.48 5.65 -9.71
CA MET A 11 -0.64 5.89 -8.80
C MET A 11 -1.99 5.51 -9.44
N LEU A 12 -2.21 5.83 -10.71
CA LEU A 12 -3.43 5.45 -11.44
C LEU A 12 -3.53 3.94 -11.64
N GLU A 13 -2.42 3.28 -11.97
CA GLU A 13 -2.36 1.83 -12.15
C GLU A 13 -2.61 1.09 -10.83
N ALA A 14 -2.06 1.58 -9.72
CA ALA A 14 -2.24 1.00 -8.38
C ALA A 14 -3.69 0.99 -7.88
N ILE A 15 -4.53 1.92 -8.35
CA ILE A 15 -5.94 2.02 -7.97
C ILE A 15 -6.90 1.63 -9.11
N ASN A 16 -6.39 1.15 -10.24
CA ASN A 16 -7.22 0.73 -11.37
C ASN A 16 -7.74 -0.71 -11.17
N ILE A 17 -9.02 -0.90 -11.49
CA ILE A 17 -9.77 -2.15 -11.24
C ILE A 17 -9.74 -3.10 -12.46
N ASP A 18 -9.15 -2.70 -13.58
CA ASP A 18 -9.00 -3.57 -14.76
C ASP A 18 -7.76 -4.46 -14.63
N GLY A 19 -7.91 -5.51 -13.81
CA GLY A 19 -7.02 -6.64 -13.43
C GLY A 19 -5.93 -7.15 -14.40
N SER A 20 -5.17 -6.26 -15.03
CA SER A 20 -4.14 -6.53 -16.03
C SER A 20 -2.75 -6.03 -15.60
N GLY A 21 -2.67 -5.12 -14.62
CA GLY A 21 -1.40 -4.60 -14.09
C GLY A 21 -0.69 -5.51 -13.07
N PHE A 22 -1.36 -6.55 -12.58
CA PHE A 22 -0.88 -7.35 -11.44
C PHE A 22 -0.33 -8.74 -11.82
N TRP A 23 -0.15 -9.05 -13.11
CA TRP A 23 0.31 -10.38 -13.54
C TRP A 23 1.81 -10.66 -13.33
N GLY A 24 2.62 -9.64 -13.00
CA GLY A 24 4.06 -9.80 -12.80
C GLY A 24 4.45 -10.54 -11.51
N ALA A 25 3.61 -10.48 -10.47
CA ALA A 25 3.94 -11.02 -9.14
C ALA A 25 3.47 -12.46 -8.91
N ILE A 26 2.56 -12.99 -9.75
CA ILE A 26 1.89 -14.29 -9.53
C ILE A 26 2.75 -15.49 -10.00
N GLY A 27 3.79 -15.26 -10.79
CA GLY A 27 4.54 -16.33 -11.47
C GLY A 27 5.41 -17.27 -10.62
N LYS A 28 5.54 -17.11 -9.29
CA LYS A 28 6.54 -17.88 -8.50
C LYS A 28 6.14 -18.47 -7.14
N GLY A 29 4.90 -18.34 -6.65
CA GLY A 29 4.66 -18.47 -5.20
C GLY A 29 3.69 -19.51 -4.64
N PHE A 30 3.02 -20.36 -5.43
CA PHE A 30 1.78 -21.01 -4.97
C PHE A 30 1.83 -22.54 -4.82
N ILE A 31 2.59 -23.10 -3.86
CA ILE A 31 2.24 -24.38 -3.19
C ILE A 31 2.92 -24.43 -1.80
N SER A 32 2.18 -24.28 -0.69
CA SER A 32 2.51 -24.87 0.65
C SER A 32 1.64 -24.39 1.82
N PHE A 33 0.31 -24.58 1.76
CA PHE A 33 -0.57 -24.28 2.90
C PHE A 33 -0.37 -25.23 4.13
N PRO A 34 -0.09 -26.54 3.98
CA PRO A 34 0.14 -27.43 5.13
C PRO A 34 1.59 -27.44 5.65
N VAL A 35 2.57 -27.12 4.80
CA VAL A 35 4.00 -27.19 5.14
C VAL A 35 4.45 -25.96 5.92
N SER A 36 3.84 -24.79 5.67
CA SER A 36 4.20 -23.53 6.35
C SER A 36 3.70 -23.44 7.80
N LEU A 37 2.56 -24.05 8.15
CA LEU A 37 2.15 -24.26 9.54
C LEU A 37 3.10 -25.23 10.28
N ALA A 38 3.59 -26.26 9.58
CA ALA A 38 4.58 -27.18 10.12
C ALA A 38 5.93 -26.48 10.34
N TYR A 39 6.39 -25.61 9.43
CA TYR A 39 7.60 -24.80 9.62
C TYR A 39 7.46 -23.73 10.70
N LEU A 40 6.29 -23.09 10.86
CA LEU A 40 6.03 -22.21 12.01
C LEU A 40 6.09 -22.97 13.34
N GLY A 41 5.63 -24.23 13.38
CA GLY A 41 5.80 -25.11 14.53
C GLY A 41 7.24 -25.62 14.72
N TYR A 42 7.98 -25.82 13.63
CA TYR A 42 9.33 -26.40 13.60
C TYR A 42 10.42 -25.34 13.88
N ASP A 43 10.27 -24.09 13.42
CA ASP A 43 11.15 -22.94 13.72
C ASP A 43 10.97 -22.41 15.15
N PHE A 44 9.92 -22.82 15.86
CA PHE A 44 9.84 -22.66 17.32
C PHE A 44 10.80 -23.62 18.03
N ILE A 45 11.29 -24.65 17.34
CA ILE A 45 12.15 -25.71 17.88
C ILE A 45 13.61 -25.56 17.41
N ASP A 46 13.89 -24.91 16.27
CA ASP A 46 15.26 -24.76 15.74
C ASP A 46 15.69 -23.30 15.50
N ALA A 47 16.95 -23.00 15.83
CA ALA A 47 17.37 -21.67 16.27
C ALA A 47 18.76 -21.26 15.74
N GLU A 48 18.83 -20.62 14.56
CA GLU A 48 20.12 -20.14 14.04
C GLU A 48 20.18 -18.70 13.46
N HIS A 49 19.22 -17.80 13.75
CA HIS A 49 19.36 -16.33 13.53
C HIS A 49 18.58 -15.50 14.59
N ARG A 50 18.95 -15.68 15.87
CA ARG A 50 18.01 -15.79 17.01
C ARG A 50 17.56 -14.53 17.79
N ARG A 51 17.78 -13.27 17.38
CA ARG A 51 17.27 -12.13 18.19
C ARG A 51 16.28 -11.24 17.46
N ASP A 52 16.69 -10.60 16.38
CA ASP A 52 15.82 -9.59 15.75
C ASP A 52 14.69 -10.24 14.93
N ASN A 53 14.94 -11.40 14.31
CA ASN A 53 13.91 -12.14 13.57
C ASN A 53 12.88 -12.82 14.48
N LEU A 54 13.18 -13.04 15.77
CA LEU A 54 12.26 -13.74 16.67
C LEU A 54 11.13 -12.83 17.14
N ASP A 55 11.41 -11.57 17.45
CA ASP A 55 10.37 -10.63 17.87
C ASP A 55 9.36 -10.39 16.74
N ASP A 56 9.83 -10.13 15.51
CA ASP A 56 8.95 -9.97 14.35
C ASP A 56 8.14 -11.23 14.04
N LYS A 57 8.73 -12.43 14.19
CA LYS A 57 8.01 -13.70 14.08
C LYS A 57 6.92 -13.83 15.16
N PHE A 58 7.18 -13.44 16.41
CA PHE A 58 6.18 -13.46 17.48
C PHE A 58 5.07 -12.43 17.25
N ARG A 59 5.41 -11.23 16.77
CA ARG A 59 4.46 -10.18 16.38
C ARG A 59 3.54 -10.68 15.27
N LEU A 60 4.09 -11.30 14.22
CA LEU A 60 3.31 -11.91 13.14
C LEU A 60 2.40 -13.04 13.62
N ALA A 61 2.91 -13.93 14.47
CA ALA A 61 2.10 -15.01 15.06
C ALA A 61 0.93 -14.47 15.90
N ARG A 62 1.12 -13.34 16.60
CA ARG A 62 0.04 -12.66 17.33
C ARG A 62 -1.03 -12.10 16.39
N LEU A 63 -0.64 -11.53 15.24
CA LEU A 63 -1.58 -11.05 14.22
C LEU A 63 -2.44 -12.20 13.67
N VAL A 64 -1.79 -13.30 13.27
CA VAL A 64 -2.47 -14.51 12.78
C VAL A 64 -3.46 -15.04 13.81
N LYS A 65 -3.03 -15.18 15.07
CA LYS A 65 -3.90 -15.66 16.16
C LYS A 65 -5.13 -14.77 16.39
N LYS A 66 -4.99 -13.46 16.21
CA LYS A 66 -6.07 -12.48 16.41
C LYS A 66 -7.04 -12.40 15.23
N GLY A 67 -6.74 -13.04 14.09
CA GLY A 67 -7.60 -12.95 12.91
C GLY A 67 -7.74 -11.52 12.38
N VAL A 68 -6.69 -10.70 12.53
CA VAL A 68 -6.66 -9.29 12.08
C VAL A 68 -6.74 -9.14 10.55
N PHE A 69 -6.75 -10.24 9.83
CA PHE A 69 -6.80 -10.30 8.39
C PHE A 69 -8.24 -10.15 7.88
N ASN A 70 -8.77 -8.94 7.97
CA ASN A 70 -10.11 -8.61 7.54
C ASN A 70 -10.17 -7.25 6.83
N HIS A 71 -11.30 -6.98 6.18
CA HIS A 71 -11.52 -5.75 5.43
C HIS A 71 -11.20 -4.48 6.22
N GLN A 72 -11.59 -4.40 7.49
CA GLN A 72 -11.38 -3.20 8.31
C GLN A 72 -9.90 -2.93 8.56
N VAL A 73 -9.09 -3.97 8.76
CA VAL A 73 -7.65 -3.84 8.96
C VAL A 73 -6.93 -3.48 7.66
N ILE A 74 -7.31 -4.09 6.53
CA ILE A 74 -6.75 -3.71 5.22
C ILE A 74 -7.09 -2.25 4.90
N GLU A 75 -8.33 -1.84 5.14
CA GLU A 75 -8.76 -0.44 5.02
C GLU A 75 -7.94 0.46 5.94
N GLN A 76 -7.69 0.06 7.18
CA GLN A 76 -6.91 0.84 8.13
C GLN A 76 -5.45 1.01 7.68
N ILE A 77 -4.81 -0.04 7.15
CA ILE A 77 -3.44 0.05 6.63
C ILE A 77 -3.40 1.01 5.44
N ILE A 78 -4.28 0.82 4.46
CA ILE A 78 -4.32 1.67 3.26
C ILE A 78 -4.60 3.13 3.63
N LYS A 79 -5.58 3.39 4.51
CA LYS A 79 -5.87 4.74 5.00
C LYS A 79 -4.63 5.37 5.64
N THR A 80 -4.02 4.67 6.60
CA THR A 80 -2.84 5.16 7.33
C THR A 80 -1.66 5.45 6.40
N SER A 81 -1.43 4.59 5.40
CA SER A 81 -0.36 4.78 4.40
C SER A 81 -0.60 5.97 3.49
N LEU A 82 -1.85 6.29 3.18
CA LEU A 82 -2.21 7.41 2.31
C LEU A 82 -2.37 8.74 3.03
N GLU A 83 -2.39 8.76 4.37
CA GLU A 83 -2.58 9.98 5.17
C GLU A 83 -1.61 11.10 4.80
N ASP A 84 -0.32 10.77 4.70
CA ASP A 84 0.71 11.76 4.41
C ASP A 84 0.51 12.38 3.02
N PHE A 85 0.27 11.53 2.01
CA PHE A 85 -0.06 11.96 0.66
C PHE A 85 -1.26 12.90 0.65
N VAL A 86 -2.37 12.49 1.26
CA VAL A 86 -3.62 13.27 1.29
C VAL A 86 -3.43 14.61 1.98
N SER A 87 -2.63 14.66 3.04
CA SER A 87 -2.37 15.89 3.80
C SER A 87 -1.59 16.95 3.02
N ARG A 88 -0.84 16.54 1.99
CA ARG A 88 0.00 17.41 1.15
C ARG A 88 -0.73 18.01 -0.05
N ILE A 89 -1.95 17.54 -0.33
CA ILE A 89 -2.72 17.94 -1.52
C ILE A 89 -3.27 19.35 -1.36
N HIS A 90 -2.79 20.27 -2.20
CA HIS A 90 -3.34 21.63 -2.31
C HIS A 90 -4.55 21.64 -3.25
N VAL A 91 -5.73 21.32 -2.71
CA VAL A 91 -6.98 21.19 -3.48
C VAL A 91 -7.30 22.44 -4.31
N GLU A 92 -7.04 23.63 -3.78
CA GLU A 92 -7.27 24.90 -4.49
C GLU A 92 -6.45 24.98 -5.78
N LYS A 93 -5.18 24.60 -5.72
CA LYS A 93 -4.23 24.60 -6.84
C LYS A 93 -4.64 23.59 -7.91
N ILE A 94 -4.98 22.37 -7.48
CA ILE A 94 -5.36 21.27 -8.37
C ILE A 94 -6.72 21.51 -9.04
N SER A 95 -7.68 22.14 -8.33
CA SER A 95 -9.02 22.42 -8.86
C SER A 95 -9.01 23.37 -10.06
N SER A 96 -8.01 24.24 -10.15
CA SER A 96 -7.88 25.22 -11.23
C SER A 96 -7.33 24.60 -12.52
N ILE A 97 -6.57 23.51 -12.41
CA ILE A 97 -5.83 22.89 -13.51
C ILE A 97 -6.65 21.79 -14.19
N VAL A 98 -7.39 20.99 -13.41
CA VAL A 98 -8.19 19.86 -13.94
C VAL A 98 -9.47 20.32 -14.67
N LYS A 99 -9.94 21.56 -14.43
CA LYS A 99 -11.10 22.14 -15.15
C LYS A 99 -10.92 22.20 -16.68
N ASN A 100 -9.68 22.11 -17.18
CA ASN A 100 -9.36 22.22 -18.60
C ASN A 100 -8.78 20.92 -19.22
N VAL A 101 -8.72 19.81 -18.48
CA VAL A 101 -8.03 18.59 -18.94
C VAL A 101 -9.03 17.57 -19.53
N SER A 102 -8.77 17.12 -20.75
CA SER A 102 -9.56 16.12 -21.48
C SER A 102 -9.27 14.66 -21.06
N GLY A 103 -8.60 14.46 -19.94
CA GLY A 103 -8.06 13.17 -19.51
C GLY A 103 -9.10 12.12 -19.13
N SER A 104 -8.59 10.92 -18.82
CA SER A 104 -9.37 9.69 -18.68
C SER A 104 -10.50 9.80 -17.65
N PHE A 105 -11.59 9.04 -17.88
CA PHE A 105 -12.77 9.02 -17.01
C PHE A 105 -12.43 8.75 -15.54
N MET A 106 -11.39 7.95 -15.26
CA MET A 106 -10.99 7.56 -13.90
C MET A 106 -10.33 8.68 -13.08
N GLY A 107 -9.44 9.47 -13.68
CA GLY A 107 -8.89 10.67 -13.02
C GLY A 107 -9.97 11.72 -12.76
N LYS A 108 -10.88 11.90 -13.73
CA LYS A 108 -12.07 12.77 -13.57
C LYS A 108 -13.01 12.28 -12.48
N MET A 109 -13.13 10.98 -12.25
CA MET A 109 -14.00 10.42 -11.21
C MET A 109 -13.38 10.55 -9.81
N ALA A 110 -12.05 10.40 -9.69
CA ALA A 110 -11.32 10.79 -8.48
C ALA A 110 -11.42 12.31 -8.22
N PHE A 111 -11.51 13.12 -9.30
CA PHE A 111 -11.64 14.58 -9.22
C PHE A 111 -13.07 15.07 -8.93
N THR A 112 -14.12 14.42 -9.45
CA THR A 112 -15.52 14.89 -9.30
C THR A 112 -15.98 14.89 -7.84
N GLU A 113 -15.35 14.08 -6.99
CA GLU A 113 -15.57 14.02 -5.54
C GLU A 113 -14.68 15.00 -4.73
N LEU A 114 -13.81 15.80 -5.37
CA LEU A 114 -12.91 16.76 -4.71
C LEU A 114 -13.60 17.98 -4.10
N THR A 115 -14.93 18.10 -4.19
CA THR A 115 -15.66 19.25 -3.64
C THR A 115 -15.77 19.26 -2.11
N GLY A 116 -15.12 18.34 -1.39
CA GLY A 116 -14.81 18.55 0.02
C GLY A 116 -14.74 17.29 0.88
N VAL A 117 -13.85 17.35 1.87
CA VAL A 117 -13.77 16.52 3.09
C VAL A 117 -13.51 15.01 2.91
N LYS A 118 -13.79 14.40 1.75
CA LYS A 118 -13.76 12.93 1.57
C LYS A 118 -12.66 12.38 0.65
N LEU A 119 -11.73 13.21 0.19
CA LEU A 119 -10.70 12.77 -0.76
C LEU A 119 -9.88 11.57 -0.24
N GLY A 120 -9.43 11.62 1.02
CA GLY A 120 -8.70 10.52 1.63
C GLY A 120 -9.51 9.23 1.69
N ASP A 121 -10.79 9.33 2.07
CA ASP A 121 -11.71 8.19 2.10
C ASP A 121 -11.95 7.60 0.71
N THR A 122 -12.11 8.42 -0.33
CA THR A 122 -12.30 7.95 -1.70
C THR A 122 -11.06 7.23 -2.24
N ILE A 123 -9.87 7.83 -2.10
CA ILE A 123 -8.63 7.20 -2.60
C ILE A 123 -8.38 5.89 -1.84
N ALA A 124 -8.54 5.89 -0.51
CA ALA A 124 -8.41 4.68 0.29
C ALA A 124 -9.44 3.62 -0.10
N SER A 125 -10.71 3.99 -0.29
CA SER A 125 -11.76 3.05 -0.72
C SER A 125 -11.47 2.42 -2.08
N ARG A 126 -10.85 3.17 -3.01
CA ARG A 126 -10.41 2.64 -4.30
C ARG A 126 -9.23 1.69 -4.15
N GLY A 127 -8.25 2.03 -3.32
CA GLY A 127 -7.15 1.13 -2.99
C GLY A 127 -7.66 -0.18 -2.37
N VAL A 128 -8.60 -0.10 -1.43
CA VAL A 128 -9.26 -1.28 -0.84
C VAL A 128 -10.01 -2.09 -1.89
N SER A 129 -10.76 -1.42 -2.77
CA SER A 129 -11.49 -2.10 -3.84
C SER A 129 -10.56 -2.79 -4.84
N ALA A 130 -9.47 -2.14 -5.22
CA ALA A 130 -8.43 -2.69 -6.09
C ALA A 130 -7.78 -3.92 -5.44
N PHE A 131 -7.46 -3.85 -4.14
CA PHE A 131 -6.93 -4.98 -3.38
C PHE A 131 -7.85 -6.22 -3.46
N PHE A 132 -9.15 -6.04 -3.19
CA PHE A 132 -10.11 -7.15 -3.19
C PHE A 132 -10.52 -7.62 -4.60
N ALA A 133 -10.47 -6.76 -5.61
CA ALA A 133 -10.73 -7.12 -7.00
C ALA A 133 -9.57 -7.92 -7.63
N GLY A 134 -8.32 -7.65 -7.21
CA GLY A 134 -7.09 -8.22 -7.79
C GLY A 134 -6.81 -9.69 -7.48
N SER A 135 -7.79 -10.49 -7.03
CA SER A 135 -7.64 -11.92 -6.66
C SER A 135 -6.71 -12.24 -5.47
N LEU A 136 -6.09 -11.24 -4.83
CA LEU A 136 -5.27 -11.41 -3.63
C LEU A 136 -6.06 -11.64 -2.33
N ALA A 137 -7.39 -11.55 -2.36
CA ALA A 137 -8.23 -12.02 -1.26
C ALA A 137 -7.94 -13.50 -0.90
N GLY A 138 -7.40 -14.30 -1.84
CA GLY A 138 -6.96 -15.68 -1.62
C GLY A 138 -5.57 -15.86 -0.98
N LEU A 139 -4.69 -14.85 -1.02
CA LEU A 139 -3.34 -14.90 -0.41
C LEU A 139 -3.36 -14.91 1.12
N LEU A 140 -4.49 -14.55 1.72
CA LEU A 140 -4.67 -14.54 3.18
C LEU A 140 -4.54 -15.94 3.80
N LEU A 141 -4.73 -17.00 3.01
CA LEU A 141 -4.47 -18.37 3.45
C LEU A 141 -2.96 -18.71 3.43
N SER A 142 -2.10 -17.99 2.69
CA SER A 142 -0.68 -18.30 2.55
C SER A 142 0.27 -17.49 3.44
N VAL A 143 -0.23 -16.76 4.46
CA VAL A 143 0.60 -15.94 5.37
C VAL A 143 1.72 -16.75 6.06
N GLY A 144 1.56 -18.07 6.20
CA GLY A 144 2.65 -18.95 6.65
C GLY A 144 3.84 -19.04 5.68
N ALA A 145 3.63 -18.95 4.37
CA ALA A 145 4.66 -19.07 3.35
C ALA A 145 5.47 -17.78 3.11
N GLU A 146 4.94 -16.62 3.52
CA GLU A 146 5.55 -15.30 3.26
C GLU A 146 6.00 -14.57 4.55
N THR A 147 6.25 -15.30 5.65
CA THR A 147 6.77 -14.70 6.91
C THR A 147 8.04 -13.88 6.64
N SER A 148 8.95 -14.38 5.81
CA SER A 148 10.15 -13.64 5.43
C SER A 148 9.80 -12.34 4.70
N ARG A 149 8.83 -12.34 3.78
CA ARG A 149 8.43 -11.14 3.04
C ARG A 149 7.79 -10.11 3.98
N ALA A 150 6.92 -10.54 4.89
CA ALA A 150 6.33 -9.66 5.90
C ALA A 150 7.40 -8.93 6.72
N ILE A 151 8.42 -9.66 7.19
CA ILE A 151 9.50 -9.10 8.01
C ILE A 151 10.40 -8.19 7.17
N TYR A 152 10.85 -8.66 6.00
CA TYR A 152 11.76 -7.87 5.15
C TYR A 152 11.10 -6.60 4.63
N THR A 153 9.85 -6.67 4.17
CA THR A 153 9.12 -5.48 3.72
C THR A 153 8.86 -4.52 4.89
N SER A 154 8.58 -5.01 6.10
CA SER A 154 8.43 -4.16 7.28
C SER A 154 9.72 -3.41 7.63
N ARG A 155 10.87 -4.08 7.57
CA ARG A 155 12.19 -3.46 7.82
C ARG A 155 12.59 -2.49 6.73
N ASP A 156 12.34 -2.87 5.48
CA ASP A 156 12.54 -1.98 4.34
C ASP A 156 11.63 -0.74 4.48
N LEU A 157 10.41 -0.89 4.97
CA LEU A 157 9.54 0.25 5.31
C LEU A 157 10.10 1.09 6.47
N GLU A 158 10.66 0.47 7.50
CA GLU A 158 11.33 1.17 8.61
C GLU A 158 12.49 2.04 8.11
N ASP A 159 13.31 1.50 7.21
CA ASP A 159 14.46 2.21 6.65
C ASP A 159 14.04 3.38 5.73
N ARG A 160 13.02 3.14 4.89
CA ARG A 160 12.56 4.12 3.88
C ARG A 160 11.62 5.19 4.45
N ASN A 161 10.68 4.78 5.29
CA ASN A 161 9.61 5.61 5.83
C ASN A 161 9.34 5.23 7.31
N PRO A 162 10.26 5.60 8.22
CA PRO A 162 10.15 5.24 9.64
C PRO A 162 8.89 5.81 10.29
N VAL A 163 8.34 6.91 9.77
CA VAL A 163 7.11 7.52 10.29
C VAL A 163 5.92 6.59 10.02
N LEU A 164 5.75 6.12 8.78
CA LEU A 164 4.67 5.18 8.43
C LEU A 164 4.85 3.83 9.15
N HIS A 165 6.07 3.30 9.17
CA HIS A 165 6.38 2.07 9.93
C HIS A 165 5.93 2.18 11.39
N ASN A 166 6.34 3.23 12.09
CA ASN A 166 5.99 3.44 13.50
C ASN A 166 4.48 3.62 13.71
N LYS A 167 3.77 4.29 12.78
CA LYS A 167 2.30 4.41 12.84
C LYS A 167 1.64 3.04 12.75
N LEU A 168 1.99 2.25 11.74
CA LEU A 168 1.39 0.93 11.51
C LEU A 168 1.72 -0.05 12.66
N GLN A 169 2.95 -0.03 13.15
CA GLN A 169 3.35 -0.82 14.32
C GLN A 169 2.50 -0.49 15.56
N ARG A 170 2.26 0.80 15.83
CA ARG A 170 1.43 1.23 16.97
C ARG A 170 -0.05 0.89 16.80
N LEU A 171 -0.52 0.67 15.57
CA LEU A 171 -1.87 0.18 15.27
C LEU A 171 -2.03 -1.33 15.48
N GLY A 172 -1.06 -1.96 16.17
CA GLY A 172 -1.12 -3.34 16.59
C GLY A 172 -0.34 -4.26 15.69
N ASP A 173 0.90 -3.89 15.38
CA ASP A 173 1.84 -4.62 14.52
C ASP A 173 1.42 -4.68 13.03
N LEU A 174 0.69 -3.67 12.54
CA LEU A 174 0.21 -3.64 11.15
C LEU A 174 1.32 -3.39 10.12
N ASP A 175 2.50 -2.96 10.55
CA ASP A 175 3.71 -2.82 9.73
C ASP A 175 4.06 -4.16 9.06
N LEU A 176 3.87 -5.27 9.79
CA LEU A 176 4.08 -6.62 9.27
C LEU A 176 3.03 -7.05 8.23
N LEU A 177 1.93 -6.29 8.07
CA LEU A 177 0.89 -6.54 7.07
C LEU A 177 0.98 -5.58 5.88
N TYR A 178 1.85 -4.57 5.96
CA TYR A 178 2.02 -3.59 4.90
C TYR A 178 2.40 -4.24 3.56
N PHE A 179 3.17 -5.33 3.57
CA PHE A 179 3.56 -6.07 2.35
C PHE A 179 2.38 -6.52 1.47
N ILE A 180 1.18 -6.65 2.06
CA ILE A 180 -0.04 -7.06 1.38
C ILE A 180 -0.57 -5.93 0.48
N VAL A 181 -0.31 -4.68 0.85
CA VAL A 181 -0.82 -3.49 0.17
C VAL A 181 0.29 -2.60 -0.40
N GLU A 182 1.56 -2.99 -0.24
CA GLU A 182 2.74 -2.23 -0.67
C GLU A 182 2.59 -1.75 -2.12
N ASP A 183 2.23 -2.64 -3.04
CA ASP A 183 2.09 -2.31 -4.46
C ASP A 183 1.01 -1.24 -4.74
N ILE A 184 0.02 -1.09 -3.84
CA ILE A 184 -1.04 -0.09 -3.94
C ILE A 184 -0.57 1.26 -3.40
N VAL A 185 0.15 1.26 -2.27
CA VAL A 185 0.45 2.49 -1.51
C VAL A 185 1.81 3.10 -1.88
N LYS A 186 2.77 2.30 -2.33
CA LYS A 186 4.15 2.74 -2.64
C LYS A 186 4.24 3.86 -3.69
N PRO A 187 3.42 3.88 -4.77
CA PRO A 187 3.44 5.02 -5.69
C PRO A 187 3.07 6.35 -5.03
N PHE A 188 2.20 6.34 -4.01
CA PHE A 188 1.82 7.52 -3.25
C PHE A 188 2.92 7.95 -2.26
N GLU A 189 3.64 6.99 -1.68
CA GLU A 189 4.84 7.28 -0.88
C GLU A 189 5.95 7.92 -1.71
N ILE A 190 6.22 7.39 -2.91
CA ILE A 190 7.19 7.99 -3.85
C ILE A 190 6.79 9.42 -4.21
N ALA A 191 5.48 9.69 -4.39
CA ALA A 191 5.01 11.06 -4.58
C ALA A 191 5.36 11.96 -3.37
N CYS A 192 5.15 11.49 -2.14
CA CYS A 192 5.51 12.23 -0.93
C CYS A 192 7.01 12.50 -0.83
N GLU A 193 7.86 11.52 -1.14
CA GLU A 193 9.32 11.69 -1.17
C GLU A 193 9.76 12.75 -2.20
N VAL A 194 9.10 12.79 -3.35
CA VAL A 194 9.31 13.87 -4.33
C VAL A 194 8.87 15.21 -3.77
N GLY A 195 7.75 15.25 -3.05
CA GLY A 195 7.26 16.47 -2.38
C GLY A 195 8.20 17.00 -1.29
N ASP A 196 8.86 16.12 -0.53
CA ASP A 196 9.86 16.50 0.46
C ASP A 196 11.07 17.22 -0.16
N ARG A 197 11.42 16.85 -1.39
CA ARG A 197 12.56 17.43 -2.13
C ARG A 197 12.14 18.63 -2.99
N ASN A 198 10.96 18.55 -3.60
CA ASN A 198 10.47 19.51 -4.57
C ASN A 198 8.93 19.58 -4.54
N PRO A 199 8.34 20.48 -3.71
CA PRO A 199 6.89 20.64 -3.62
C PRO A 199 6.21 20.97 -4.95
N ALA A 200 6.89 21.73 -5.84
CA ALA A 200 6.34 22.08 -7.14
C ALA A 200 6.26 20.86 -8.09
N GLU A 201 7.11 19.85 -7.89
CA GLU A 201 7.06 18.61 -8.67
C GLU A 201 6.00 17.65 -8.12
N PHE A 202 5.78 17.63 -6.81
CA PHE A 202 4.62 16.97 -6.22
C PHE A 202 3.29 17.53 -6.74
N ASP A 203 3.18 18.85 -6.85
CA ASP A 203 1.98 19.47 -7.42
C ASP A 203 1.76 19.00 -8.87
N LYS A 204 2.82 18.88 -9.68
CA LYS A 204 2.72 18.31 -11.04
C LYS A 204 2.31 16.84 -11.04
N VAL A 205 2.82 16.03 -10.10
CA VAL A 205 2.37 14.64 -9.92
C VAL A 205 0.86 14.62 -9.66
N CYS A 206 0.39 15.46 -8.73
CA CYS A 206 -1.03 15.58 -8.42
C CYS A 206 -1.85 16.03 -9.63
N GLU A 207 -1.37 17.03 -10.39
CA GLU A 207 -2.01 17.50 -11.61
C GLU A 207 -2.19 16.37 -12.63
N TYR A 208 -1.16 15.56 -12.87
CA TYR A 208 -1.25 14.41 -13.76
C TYR A 208 -2.18 13.33 -13.20
N PHE A 209 -2.07 13.00 -11.92
CA PHE A 209 -2.90 11.96 -11.30
C PHE A 209 -4.39 12.31 -11.35
N PHE A 210 -4.75 13.50 -10.86
CA PHE A 210 -6.14 13.97 -10.86
C PHE A 210 -6.64 14.36 -12.25
N GLY A 211 -5.74 14.77 -13.14
CA GLY A 211 -6.05 14.97 -14.56
C GLY A 211 -6.36 13.67 -15.30
N GLY A 212 -6.01 12.50 -14.73
CA GLY A 212 -6.09 11.22 -15.43
C GLY A 212 -5.04 11.08 -16.53
N LEU A 213 -3.91 11.77 -16.32
CA LEU A 213 -2.75 12.09 -17.17
C LEU A 213 -2.93 13.30 -18.10
#